data_AF-A0A2R7LXH8-F1
#
_entry.id   AF-A0A2R7LXH8-F1
#
_cell.length_a   1.000
_cell.length_b   1.000
_cell.length_c   1.000
_cell.angle_alpha   90.00
_cell.angle_beta   90.00
_cell.angle_gamma   90.00
#
_symmetry.space_group_name_H-M   'P 1'
#
loop_
_entity.id
_entity.type
_entity.pdbx_description
1 polymer ?
#
loop_
_entity_poly.entity_id
_entity_poly.type
_entity_poly.pdbx_seq_one_letter_code
_entity_poly.pdbx_strand_id
1 'polypeptide(L)'
;MWYDIDFKRLAILLLPTFLRKPLLVGFVQALLAPLSSLHYQWKLKREEDFYKLEHTGQRCYLRKVLNDAFDPEQRRLYTANGNAFPRKYIYTRAEKKSIYLGKTYLYRRSEFLTTGVDFIVFVPKELLDTQIYEIQAVVDFYKIEPKRYQIRPI
;
A
#
# COMPACT_ATOMS: atom_id res chain seq x y z
N MET A 1 21.41 -2.53 14.67
CA MET A 1 22.87 -2.65 14.81
C MET A 1 23.35 -4.09 15.00
N TRP A 2 22.76 -4.93 15.85
CA TRP A 2 23.23 -6.31 16.08
C TRP A 2 22.91 -7.34 14.98
N TYR A 3 22.03 -7.00 14.04
CA TYR A 3 21.58 -7.91 13.00
C TYR A 3 22.36 -7.78 11.68
N ASP A 4 23.17 -6.73 11.51
CA ASP A 4 23.89 -6.51 10.26
C ASP A 4 25.23 -7.24 10.31
N ILE A 5 25.16 -8.56 10.08
CA ILE A 5 26.29 -9.46 10.22
C ILE A 5 26.71 -9.94 8.83
N ASP A 6 28.00 -9.75 8.51
CA ASP A 6 28.62 -10.43 7.38
C ASP A 6 29.14 -11.80 7.82
N PHE A 7 28.36 -12.84 7.55
CA PHE A 7 28.69 -14.21 7.91
C PHE A 7 29.95 -14.74 7.22
N LYS A 8 30.27 -14.28 6.00
CA LYS A 8 31.49 -14.70 5.30
C LYS A 8 32.72 -14.11 5.99
N ARG A 9 32.66 -12.84 6.34
CA ARG A 9 33.74 -12.17 7.09
C ARG A 9 33.88 -12.75 8.49
N LEU A 10 32.77 -12.96 9.20
CA LEU A 10 32.76 -13.53 10.55
C LEU A 10 33.43 -14.90 10.59
N ALA A 11 33.15 -15.77 9.62
CA ALA A 11 33.74 -17.10 9.56
C ALA A 11 35.26 -17.09 9.37
N ILE A 12 35.79 -16.15 8.58
CA ILE A 12 37.23 -15.97 8.42
C ILE A 12 37.85 -15.47 9.73
N LEU A 13 37.17 -14.56 10.44
CA LEU A 13 37.66 -14.04 11.72
C LEU A 13 37.70 -15.14 12.79
N LEU A 14 36.73 -16.06 12.79
CA LEU A 14 36.68 -17.21 13.69
C LEU A 14 37.66 -18.32 13.33
N LEU A 15 38.12 -18.38 12.07
CA LEU A 15 39.17 -19.31 11.65
C LEU A 15 40.51 -18.92 12.29
N PRO A 16 41.22 -19.87 12.95
CA PRO A 16 42.59 -19.67 13.40
C PRO A 16 43.49 -19.20 12.25
N THR A 17 44.39 -18.26 12.51
CA THR A 17 45.21 -17.59 11.48
C THR A 17 45.97 -18.57 10.59
N PHE A 18 46.50 -19.66 11.15
CA PHE A 18 47.25 -20.69 10.43
C PHE A 18 46.39 -21.53 9.47
N LEU A 19 45.06 -21.55 9.65
CA LEU A 19 44.11 -22.27 8.79
C LEU A 19 43.48 -21.39 7.71
N ARG A 20 43.80 -20.07 7.66
CA ARG A 20 43.27 -19.12 6.67
C ARG A 20 43.96 -19.25 5.29
N LYS A 21 44.09 -20.47 4.80
CA LYS A 21 44.58 -20.76 3.45
C LYS A 21 43.45 -20.59 2.43
N PRO A 22 43.73 -20.16 1.19
CA PRO A 22 42.70 -19.82 0.20
C PRO A 22 41.70 -20.94 -0.06
N LEU A 23 42.16 -22.20 -0.10
CA LEU A 23 41.30 -23.36 -0.33
C LEU A 23 40.31 -23.61 0.82
N LEU A 24 40.79 -23.57 2.07
CA LEU A 24 39.95 -23.77 3.25
C LEU A 24 38.97 -22.61 3.44
N VAL A 25 39.42 -21.37 3.21
CA VAL A 25 38.55 -20.19 3.22
C VAL A 25 37.43 -20.32 2.18
N GLY A 26 37.76 -20.71 0.95
CA GLY A 26 36.77 -20.95 -0.11
C GLY A 26 35.76 -22.03 0.27
N PHE A 27 36.24 -23.15 0.84
CA PHE A 27 35.38 -24.23 1.31
C PHE A 27 34.40 -23.78 2.41
N VAL A 28 34.88 -23.07 3.43
CA VAL A 28 34.04 -22.55 4.52
C VAL A 28 33.03 -21.52 4.01
N GLN A 29 33.45 -20.63 3.09
CA GLN A 29 32.54 -19.67 2.47
C GLN A 29 31.46 -20.36 1.63
N ALA A 30 31.79 -21.45 0.93
CA ALA A 30 30.82 -22.24 0.18
C ALA A 30 29.78 -22.89 1.11
N LEU A 31 30.22 -23.45 2.25
CA LEU A 31 29.31 -23.99 3.27
C LEU A 31 28.38 -22.93 3.87
N LEU A 32 28.86 -21.69 3.99
CA LEU A 32 28.10 -20.56 4.55
C LEU A 32 27.28 -19.79 3.51
N ALA A 33 27.44 -20.09 2.22
CA ALA A 33 26.68 -19.45 1.16
C ALA A 33 25.16 -19.49 1.38
N PRO A 34 24.51 -20.63 1.71
CA PRO A 34 23.07 -20.67 1.97
C PRO A 34 22.67 -19.82 3.19
N LEU A 35 23.47 -19.84 4.26
CA LEU A 35 23.21 -19.03 5.46
C LEU A 35 23.30 -17.53 5.14
N SER A 36 24.33 -17.12 4.38
CA SER A 36 24.51 -15.74 3.96
C SER A 36 23.37 -15.28 3.03
N SER A 37 22.88 -16.16 2.15
CA SER A 37 21.72 -15.88 1.29
C SER A 37 20.43 -15.74 2.09
N LEU A 38 20.16 -16.65 3.04
CA LEU A 38 19.01 -16.58 3.92
C LEU A 38 19.03 -15.30 4.76
N HIS A 39 20.20 -14.95 5.31
CA HIS A 39 20.34 -13.71 6.07
C HIS A 39 20.06 -12.46 5.22
N TYR A 40 20.55 -12.45 3.98
CA TYR A 40 20.25 -11.35 3.05
C TYR A 40 18.76 -11.25 2.73
N GLN A 41 18.09 -12.36 2.44
CA GLN A 41 16.64 -12.40 2.23
C GLN A 41 15.87 -11.90 3.45
N TRP A 42 16.28 -12.33 4.64
CA TRP A 42 15.68 -11.84 5.89
C TRP A 42 15.89 -10.34 6.08
N LYS A 43 17.06 -9.79 5.75
CA LYS A 43 17.29 -8.33 5.80
C LYS A 43 16.37 -7.58 4.85
N LEU A 44 16.24 -8.03 3.60
CA LEU A 44 15.30 -7.43 2.65
C LEU A 44 13.86 -7.48 3.17
N LYS A 45 13.42 -8.66 3.63
CA LYS A 45 12.08 -8.86 4.16
C LYS A 45 11.79 -7.94 5.34
N ARG A 46 12.78 -7.74 6.20
CA ARG A 46 12.67 -6.85 7.35
C ARG A 46 12.52 -5.39 6.95
N GLU A 47 13.29 -4.92 5.97
CA GLU A 47 13.14 -3.55 5.45
C GLU A 47 11.74 -3.35 4.83
N GLU A 48 11.24 -4.33 4.10
CA GLU A 48 9.86 -4.30 3.58
C GLU A 48 8.81 -4.25 4.70
N ASP A 49 8.99 -5.04 5.77
CA ASP A 49 8.07 -5.07 6.90
C ASP A 49 8.12 -3.76 7.70
N PHE A 50 9.31 -3.17 7.88
CA PHE A 50 9.42 -1.83 8.47
C PHE A 50 8.74 -0.77 7.62
N TYR A 51 8.93 -0.79 6.31
CA TYR A 51 8.23 0.11 5.41
C TYR A 51 6.71 0.00 5.61
N LYS A 52 6.17 -1.23 5.72
CA LYS A 52 4.74 -1.44 6.00
C LYS A 52 4.30 -0.91 7.36
N LEU A 53 5.13 -1.04 8.39
CA LEU A 53 4.82 -0.56 9.74
C LEU A 53 4.89 0.97 9.86
N GLU A 54 5.79 1.62 9.12
CA GLU A 54 5.94 3.08 9.11
C GLU A 54 4.81 3.79 8.34
N HIS A 55 4.15 3.09 7.42
CA HIS A 55 3.07 3.63 6.62
C HIS A 55 1.71 3.17 7.15
N THR A 56 0.76 4.11 7.23
CA THR A 56 -0.61 3.84 7.69
C THR A 56 -1.61 4.31 6.64
N GLY A 57 -2.90 3.98 6.78
CA GLY A 57 -3.99 4.51 5.97
C GLY A 57 -4.29 6.01 6.12
N GLN A 58 -3.38 6.80 6.69
CA GLN A 58 -3.49 8.26 6.69
C GLN A 58 -3.26 8.80 5.28
N ARG A 59 -3.89 9.93 4.94
CA ARG A 59 -3.88 10.51 3.58
C ARG A 59 -2.47 10.65 2.99
N CYS A 60 -1.53 11.16 3.79
CA CYS A 60 -0.15 11.39 3.35
C CYS A 60 0.59 10.07 3.07
N TYR A 61 0.54 9.13 4.02
CA TYR A 61 1.23 7.84 3.90
C TYR A 61 0.61 6.94 2.84
N LEU A 62 -0.72 6.85 2.77
CA LEU A 62 -1.38 6.07 1.72
C LEU A 62 -1.06 6.62 0.32
N ARG A 63 -1.06 7.95 0.16
CA ARG A 63 -0.61 8.58 -1.10
C ARG A 63 0.84 8.23 -1.40
N LYS A 64 1.73 8.27 -0.40
CA LYS A 64 3.15 7.94 -0.59
C LYS A 64 3.31 6.50 -1.06
N VAL A 65 2.73 5.53 -0.36
CA VAL A 65 2.83 4.09 -0.72
C VAL A 65 2.31 3.83 -2.13
N LEU A 66 1.17 4.42 -2.49
CA LEU A 66 0.60 4.24 -3.82
C LEU A 66 1.51 4.79 -4.93
N ASN A 67 2.14 5.95 -4.71
CA ASN A 67 3.07 6.50 -5.70
C ASN A 67 4.39 5.73 -5.73
N ASP A 68 4.93 5.34 -4.58
CA ASP A 68 6.18 4.58 -4.51
C ASP A 68 6.04 3.21 -5.21
N ALA A 69 4.85 2.60 -5.17
CA ALA A 69 4.58 1.31 -5.81
C ALA A 69 4.22 1.41 -7.31
N PHE A 70 3.40 2.38 -7.71
CA PHE A 70 2.77 2.39 -9.05
C PHE A 70 3.16 3.57 -9.94
N ASP A 71 3.66 4.69 -9.39
CA ASP A 71 4.07 5.87 -10.16
C ASP A 71 5.24 6.59 -9.48
N PRO A 72 6.43 5.95 -9.41
CA PRO A 72 7.56 6.49 -8.65
C PRO A 72 8.12 7.78 -9.26
N GLU A 73 8.04 7.92 -10.59
CA GLU A 73 8.59 9.05 -11.35
C GLU A 73 7.67 10.28 -11.30
N GLN A 74 6.42 10.15 -11.74
CA GLN A 74 5.52 11.30 -11.91
C GLN A 74 4.66 11.55 -10.67
N ARG A 75 4.46 10.53 -9.81
CA ARG A 75 3.75 10.60 -8.54
C ARG A 75 2.35 11.22 -8.65
N ARG A 76 1.60 10.83 -9.69
CA ARG A 76 0.30 11.41 -10.04
C ARG A 76 -0.84 10.93 -9.17
N LEU A 77 -0.69 9.83 -8.42
CA LEU A 77 -1.76 9.29 -7.59
C LEU A 77 -2.00 10.18 -6.37
N TYR A 78 -3.26 10.42 -6.07
CA TYR A 78 -3.65 11.16 -4.87
C TYR A 78 -4.99 10.70 -4.34
N THR A 79 -5.24 10.99 -3.06
CA THR A 79 -6.50 10.69 -2.40
C THR A 79 -7.26 11.97 -2.10
N ALA A 80 -8.57 11.97 -2.28
CA ALA A 80 -9.47 13.05 -1.91
C ALA A 80 -10.58 12.55 -0.97
N ASN A 81 -11.32 13.48 -0.37
CA ASN A 81 -12.48 13.13 0.43
C ASN A 81 -13.60 12.58 -0.45
N GLY A 82 -14.42 11.69 0.11
CA GLY A 82 -15.59 11.18 -0.57
C GLY A 82 -16.71 12.22 -0.71
N ASN A 83 -17.62 11.94 -1.64
CA ASN A 83 -18.81 12.75 -1.86
C ASN A 83 -19.86 12.44 -0.78
N ALA A 84 -20.48 13.49 -0.23
CA ALA A 84 -21.46 13.41 0.84
C ALA A 84 -22.70 14.27 0.54
N PHE A 85 -23.39 13.98 -0.57
CA PHE A 85 -24.57 14.75 -0.96
C PHE A 85 -25.79 14.39 -0.08
N PRO A 86 -26.63 15.36 0.32
CA PRO A 86 -27.87 15.08 1.03
C PRO A 86 -28.89 14.39 0.11
N ARG A 87 -29.65 13.45 0.67
CA ARG A 87 -30.74 12.79 -0.04
C ARG A 87 -31.96 13.70 -0.08
N LYS A 88 -32.51 13.89 -1.28
CA LYS A 88 -33.83 14.50 -1.47
C LYS A 88 -34.83 13.39 -1.73
N TYR A 89 -35.73 13.17 -0.79
CA TYR A 89 -36.78 12.15 -0.91
C TYR A 89 -37.98 12.68 -1.67
N ILE A 90 -38.61 11.83 -2.48
CA ILE A 90 -39.89 12.10 -3.11
C ILE A 90 -40.93 11.32 -2.32
N TYR A 91 -41.93 12.03 -1.78
CA TYR A 91 -42.96 11.43 -0.94
C TYR A 91 -44.13 10.89 -1.77
N THR A 92 -44.77 9.87 -1.24
CA THR A 92 -45.99 9.29 -1.80
C THR A 92 -47.18 10.22 -1.57
N ARG A 93 -48.25 10.05 -2.36
CA ARG A 93 -49.47 10.87 -2.22
C ARG A 93 -50.13 10.72 -0.84
N ALA A 94 -50.04 9.54 -0.23
CA ALA A 94 -50.59 9.26 1.09
C ALA A 94 -49.94 10.11 2.19
N GLU A 95 -48.65 10.46 2.03
CA GLU A 95 -47.90 11.26 3.01
C GLU A 95 -48.25 12.75 2.94
N LYS A 96 -49.00 13.21 1.93
CA LYS A 96 -49.47 14.60 1.74
C LYS A 96 -48.38 15.68 1.89
N LYS A 97 -47.12 15.35 1.57
CA LYS A 97 -45.96 16.25 1.61
C LYS A 97 -45.50 16.61 0.20
N SER A 98 -46.14 17.60 -0.42
CA SER A 98 -45.75 18.08 -1.75
C SER A 98 -44.41 18.82 -1.69
N ILE A 99 -43.44 18.43 -2.53
CA ILE A 99 -42.14 19.10 -2.66
C ILE A 99 -41.97 19.65 -4.08
N TYR A 100 -41.50 20.89 -4.19
CA TYR A 100 -41.04 21.43 -5.47
C TYR A 100 -39.61 20.94 -5.79
N LEU A 101 -39.47 20.20 -6.89
CA LEU A 101 -38.18 19.58 -7.26
C LEU A 101 -37.21 20.56 -7.91
N GLY A 102 -37.68 21.52 -8.72
CA GLY A 102 -36.81 22.42 -9.49
C GLY A 102 -35.81 21.66 -10.38
N LYS A 103 -34.62 22.23 -10.61
CA LYS A 103 -33.49 21.50 -11.22
C LYS A 103 -32.82 20.64 -10.15
N THR A 104 -32.92 19.31 -10.29
CA THR A 104 -32.29 18.34 -9.38
C THR A 104 -31.37 17.41 -10.17
N TYR A 105 -30.20 17.11 -9.61
CA TYR A 105 -29.24 16.17 -10.20
C TYR A 105 -29.40 14.77 -9.58
N LEU A 106 -29.24 13.74 -10.40
CA LEU A 106 -29.21 12.35 -9.95
C LEU A 106 -27.77 11.95 -9.68
N TYR A 107 -27.51 11.40 -8.50
CA TYR A 107 -26.21 10.89 -8.08
C TYR A 107 -26.26 9.38 -7.88
N ARG A 108 -25.10 8.73 -7.90
CA ARG A 108 -25.01 7.31 -7.59
C ARG A 108 -25.27 7.10 -6.09
N ARG A 109 -25.82 5.94 -5.72
CA ARG A 109 -26.08 5.57 -4.31
C ARG A 109 -24.85 5.77 -3.40
N SER A 110 -23.65 5.58 -3.94
CA SER A 110 -22.34 5.72 -3.26
C SER A 110 -21.86 7.16 -3.07
N GLU A 111 -22.65 8.16 -3.43
CA GLU A 111 -22.28 9.58 -3.31
C GLU A 111 -23.16 10.35 -2.32
N PHE A 112 -24.14 9.66 -1.72
CA PHE A 112 -25.04 10.25 -0.73
C PHE A 112 -24.52 10.06 0.69
N LEU A 113 -24.90 10.95 1.61
CA LEU A 113 -24.68 10.79 3.05
C LEU A 113 -25.10 9.38 3.55
N THR A 114 -24.35 8.84 4.52
CA THR A 114 -24.54 7.52 5.17
C THR A 114 -24.22 6.29 4.31
N THR A 115 -24.34 6.37 2.98
CA THR A 115 -23.96 5.28 2.05
C THR A 115 -22.76 5.63 1.17
N GLY A 116 -22.27 6.85 1.32
CA GLY A 116 -21.13 7.40 0.62
C GLY A 116 -19.84 6.64 0.90
N VAL A 117 -18.88 6.78 -0.01
CA VAL A 117 -17.49 6.43 0.27
C VAL A 117 -16.84 7.51 1.14
N ASP A 118 -15.91 7.14 2.00
CA ASP A 118 -15.21 8.08 2.89
C ASP A 118 -14.09 8.82 2.17
N PHE A 119 -13.43 8.16 1.21
CA PHE A 119 -12.39 8.75 0.38
C PHE A 119 -12.37 8.18 -1.04
N ILE A 120 -11.77 8.93 -1.94
CA ILE A 120 -11.60 8.56 -3.35
C ILE A 120 -10.11 8.51 -3.66
N VAL A 121 -9.66 7.43 -4.29
CA VAL A 121 -8.30 7.29 -4.81
C VAL A 121 -8.32 7.61 -6.29
N PHE A 122 -7.57 8.62 -6.68
CA PHE A 122 -7.42 9.06 -8.05
C PHE A 122 -6.17 8.43 -8.65
N VAL A 123 -6.32 7.74 -9.78
CA VAL A 123 -5.28 6.97 -10.43
C VAL A 123 -5.29 7.24 -11.95
N PRO A 124 -4.13 7.40 -12.60
CA PRO A 124 -4.06 7.47 -14.06
C PRO A 124 -4.74 6.27 -14.74
N LYS A 125 -5.47 6.51 -15.84
CA LYS A 125 -6.23 5.46 -16.53
C LYS A 125 -5.35 4.28 -16.98
N GLU A 126 -4.13 4.57 -17.40
CA GLU A 126 -3.11 3.58 -17.80
C GLU A 126 -2.87 2.50 -16.73
N LEU A 127 -2.81 2.92 -15.46
CA LEU A 127 -2.59 2.03 -14.32
C LEU A 127 -3.87 1.32 -13.87
N LEU A 128 -5.04 1.93 -14.12
CA LEU A 128 -6.32 1.27 -13.83
C LEU A 128 -6.58 0.11 -14.78
N ASP A 129 -6.24 0.25 -16.06
CA ASP A 129 -6.49 -0.80 -17.04
C ASP A 129 -5.56 -2.01 -16.84
N THR A 130 -4.39 -1.81 -16.20
CA THR A 130 -3.36 -2.83 -16.04
C THR A 130 -3.29 -3.43 -14.63
N GLN A 131 -3.43 -2.61 -13.59
CA GLN A 131 -3.04 -2.97 -12.21
C GLN A 131 -4.14 -2.70 -11.17
N ILE A 132 -5.42 -2.63 -11.57
CA ILE A 132 -6.52 -2.32 -10.65
C ILE A 132 -6.56 -3.19 -9.39
N TYR A 133 -6.31 -4.49 -9.52
CA TYR A 133 -6.35 -5.43 -8.39
C TYR A 133 -5.19 -5.23 -7.41
N GLU A 134 -4.00 -4.89 -7.91
CA GLU A 134 -2.83 -4.60 -7.07
C GLU A 134 -3.05 -3.32 -6.27
N ILE A 135 -3.59 -2.27 -6.92
CA ILE A 135 -3.94 -1.01 -6.27
C ILE A 135 -5.01 -1.27 -5.20
N GLN A 136 -6.03 -2.08 -5.49
CA GLN A 136 -7.04 -2.45 -4.51
C GLN A 136 -6.43 -3.18 -3.31
N ALA A 137 -5.57 -4.16 -3.54
CA ALA A 137 -4.90 -4.90 -2.47
C ALA A 137 -4.05 -3.98 -1.57
N VAL A 138 -3.32 -3.03 -2.15
CA VAL A 138 -2.55 -2.04 -1.38
C VAL A 138 -3.46 -1.13 -0.57
N VAL A 139 -4.54 -0.62 -1.17
CA VAL A 139 -5.49 0.22 -0.44
C VAL A 139 -6.14 -0.55 0.71
N ASP A 140 -6.60 -1.79 0.49
CA ASP A 140 -7.22 -2.59 1.53
C ASP A 140 -6.26 -3.01 2.64
N PHE A 141 -4.97 -3.20 2.33
CA PHE A 141 -3.96 -3.49 3.35
C PHE A 141 -3.75 -2.32 4.34
N TYR A 142 -3.71 -1.08 3.85
CA TYR A 142 -3.45 0.10 4.70
C TYR A 142 -4.71 0.79 5.23
N LYS A 143 -5.86 0.58 4.59
CA LYS A 143 -7.13 1.20 4.98
C LYS A 143 -7.59 0.66 6.33
N ILE A 144 -8.08 1.57 7.18
CA ILE A 144 -8.74 1.19 8.44
C ILE A 144 -10.12 0.58 8.09
N GLU A 145 -10.44 -0.59 8.64
CA GLU A 145 -11.59 -1.44 8.28
C GLU A 145 -12.98 -0.77 8.17
N PRO A 146 -13.38 0.25 8.96
CA PRO A 146 -14.70 0.87 8.77
C PRO A 146 -14.76 1.78 7.54
N LYS A 147 -13.61 2.17 6.95
CA LYS A 147 -13.59 3.15 5.86
C LYS A 147 -13.94 2.51 4.52
N ARG A 148 -14.73 3.22 3.73
CA ARG A 148 -15.14 2.87 2.36
C ARG A 148 -14.39 3.75 1.38
N TYR A 149 -13.99 3.19 0.25
CA TYR A 149 -13.28 3.93 -0.78
C TYR A 149 -13.83 3.64 -2.17
N GLN A 150 -13.54 4.55 -3.09
CA GLN A 150 -13.76 4.35 -4.52
C GLN A 150 -12.49 4.72 -5.27
N ILE A 151 -12.16 3.96 -6.30
CA ILE A 151 -11.09 4.32 -7.23
C ILE A 151 -11.72 5.02 -8.45
N ARG A 152 -11.13 6.15 -8.87
CA ARG A 152 -11.56 6.91 -10.05
C ARG A 152 -10.35 7.24 -10.95
N PRO A 153 -10.54 7.28 -12.27
CA PRO A 153 -9.52 7.77 -13.18
C PRO A 153 -9.24 9.26 -12.95
N ILE A 154 -7.97 9.64 -13.09
CA ILE A 154 -7.53 11.03 -13.33
C ILE A 154 -7.69 11.35 -14.81
#